data_AF-A0A7K9CD11-F1
#
_entry.id   AF-A0A7K9CD11-F1
#
_cell.length_a   1.000
_cell.length_b   1.000
_cell.length_c   1.000
_cell.angle_alpha   90.00
_cell.angle_beta   90.00
_cell.angle_gamma   90.00
#
_symmetry.space_group_name_H-M   'P 1'
#
loop_
_entity.id
_entity.type
_entity.pdbx_description
1 polymer ?
#
loop_
_entity_poly.entity_id
_entity_poly.type
_entity_poly.pdbx_seq_one_letter_code
_entity_poly.pdbx_strand_id
1 'polypeptide(L)'
;METQLDPVKDDLPLMANTSYLLVKHYILDLDVDFKSKVIEGSIVLFFGTGSRYRKASSTGNEGSQSQFDEACKRKTSESCHAPVTNVNASSSETKYNEFAICGKGEDTSDEEQSSRISSSRDICDIENHGNKDFLLILDCCDLSVIKVEEVDVAAVSGIEKFTGFAKLTNVSKELQNLRNQIVHELVTLPADRWKEQLHFFTCCSQAPGCGELLFTSGTWSLEIKKSGIQTPDDFPHAIRIWYKTKPEGRSITWTTDQSGRPCVYTMGSPINNRALFPCQEPPIALSTWQASLRASKGFVVLTSGENSAEPVQLQEGVSSWYYYVTMPMPASTFTIAVGCWQEVKQQSSTAAIQTNTEFSLTSLQADFRWHKEVCSHVEYPCRFQNPAAKLQAVIPYRVFAPWCLMGYCEEHLLQLIPRCLSAAYTTLGTHPFSRLDVLIVPSNFSSLGMASPHIIFLSQSILPGGSHLCGTRLCHEIAHAWFGLAIGARDWTEEWLSEGFATFLEDIFWARAQQQLSHDEVKGQQELKALLRWRRLRDEVQNSEEELQVLR
;
A
#
# COMPACT_ATOMS: atom_id res chain seq x y z
N MET A 1 11.62 -5.82 32.40
CA MET A 1 12.90 -5.68 31.71
C MET A 1 12.52 -5.64 30.24
N GLU A 2 12.44 -4.46 29.65
CA GLU A 2 12.06 -4.30 28.24
C GLU A 2 13.10 -5.06 27.40
N THR A 3 12.66 -6.09 26.69
CA THR A 3 13.49 -6.76 25.69
C THR A 3 13.87 -5.73 24.66
N GLN A 4 15.14 -5.35 24.66
CA GLN A 4 15.72 -4.43 23.71
C GLN A 4 15.78 -5.16 22.36
N LEU A 5 14.74 -4.96 21.54
CA LEU A 5 14.68 -5.49 20.18
C LEU A 5 15.88 -4.98 19.40
N ASP A 6 16.58 -5.87 18.70
CA ASP A 6 17.66 -5.53 17.79
C ASP A 6 17.04 -5.20 16.43
N PRO A 7 16.97 -3.91 16.02
CA PRO A 7 16.34 -3.52 14.76
C PRO A 7 17.07 -4.03 13.50
N VAL A 8 18.23 -4.69 13.66
CA VAL A 8 18.97 -5.35 12.57
C VAL A 8 18.61 -6.84 12.46
N LYS A 9 18.06 -7.45 13.52
CA LYS A 9 17.78 -8.89 13.59
C LYS A 9 16.31 -9.25 13.81
N ASP A 10 15.54 -8.36 14.43
CA ASP A 10 14.14 -8.59 14.78
C ASP A 10 13.23 -7.85 13.80
N ASP A 11 12.17 -8.54 13.31
CA ASP A 11 11.09 -7.89 12.58
C ASP A 11 10.54 -6.70 13.41
N LEU A 12 10.53 -5.49 12.83
CA LEU A 12 10.05 -4.32 13.55
C LEU A 12 8.57 -4.51 13.93
N PRO A 13 8.20 -4.37 15.22
CA PRO A 13 6.87 -4.73 15.66
C PRO A 13 5.83 -3.78 15.04
N LEU A 14 4.79 -4.36 14.45
CA LEU A 14 3.54 -3.66 14.14
C LEU A 14 2.72 -3.58 15.43
N MET A 15 2.51 -2.37 15.93
CA MET A 15 1.91 -2.09 17.24
C MET A 15 0.45 -1.66 17.15
N ALA A 16 0.00 -1.19 15.98
CA ALA A 16 -1.34 -0.65 15.84
C ALA A 16 -2.44 -1.67 16.17
N ASN A 17 -3.38 -1.29 17.03
CA ASN A 17 -4.45 -2.17 17.52
C ASN A 17 -5.68 -2.21 16.60
N THR A 18 -5.43 -2.56 15.33
CA THR A 18 -6.39 -2.59 14.19
C THR A 18 -7.65 -3.44 14.42
N SER A 19 -7.66 -4.36 15.40
CA SER A 19 -8.83 -5.17 15.73
C SER A 19 -9.97 -4.38 16.39
N TYR A 20 -9.68 -3.23 17.00
CA TYR A 20 -10.63 -2.41 17.76
C TYR A 20 -11.16 -1.23 16.95
N LEU A 21 -10.25 -0.37 16.47
CA LEU A 21 -10.57 0.78 15.62
C LEU A 21 -9.71 0.73 14.36
N LEU A 22 -10.36 0.94 13.22
CA LEU A 22 -9.71 0.99 11.92
C LEU A 22 -9.79 2.41 11.37
N VAL A 23 -8.66 2.98 10.98
CA VAL A 23 -8.68 4.22 10.22
C VAL A 23 -9.34 3.94 8.86
N LYS A 24 -10.38 4.70 8.53
CA LYS A 24 -11.10 4.62 7.26
C LYS A 24 -10.68 5.73 6.30
N HIS A 25 -10.25 6.86 6.85
CA HIS A 25 -9.82 8.00 6.06
C HIS A 25 -8.73 8.79 6.78
N TYR A 26 -7.68 9.15 6.03
CA TYR A 26 -6.62 10.05 6.46
C TYR A 26 -6.77 11.40 5.74
N ILE A 27 -6.63 12.51 6.47
CA ILE A 27 -6.45 13.83 5.86
C ILE A 27 -5.13 14.40 6.34
N LEU A 28 -4.18 14.52 5.42
CA LEU A 28 -2.86 15.06 5.68
C LEU A 28 -2.82 16.52 5.22
N ASP A 29 -2.34 17.40 6.08
CA ASP A 29 -2.11 18.81 5.79
C ASP A 29 -0.68 19.18 6.19
N LEU A 30 0.23 19.17 5.22
CA LEU A 30 1.68 19.14 5.47
C LEU A 30 2.43 20.27 4.76
N ASP A 31 3.43 20.79 5.46
CA ASP A 31 4.44 21.73 4.99
C ASP A 31 5.78 21.01 4.84
N VAL A 32 6.44 21.21 3.71
CA VAL A 32 7.76 20.62 3.41
C VAL A 32 8.83 21.70 3.52
N ASP A 33 9.63 21.64 4.59
CA ASP A 33 10.74 22.58 4.83
C ASP A 33 12.11 21.96 4.52
N PHE A 34 12.67 22.36 3.39
CA PHE A 34 14.01 21.96 2.96
C PHE A 34 15.14 22.51 3.85
N LYS A 35 14.91 23.62 4.56
CA LYS A 35 15.94 24.25 5.41
C LYS A 35 16.16 23.44 6.68
N SER A 36 15.07 23.06 7.35
CA SER A 36 15.13 22.21 8.55
C SER A 36 15.16 20.72 8.25
N LYS A 37 14.88 20.31 6.99
CA LYS A 37 14.71 18.91 6.58
C LYS A 37 13.61 18.21 7.37
N VAL A 38 12.49 18.89 7.50
CA VAL A 38 11.31 18.42 8.23
C VAL A 38 10.08 18.53 7.35
N ILE A 39 9.18 17.55 7.49
CA ILE A 39 7.79 17.65 7.06
C ILE A 39 6.96 17.80 8.33
N GLU A 40 6.18 18.87 8.43
CA GLU A 40 5.36 19.16 9.60
C GLU A 40 3.94 19.54 9.21
N GLY A 41 3.02 19.45 10.16
CA GLY A 41 1.64 19.85 9.94
C GLY A 41 0.68 19.07 10.82
N SER A 42 -0.44 18.68 10.23
CA SER A 42 -1.46 17.91 10.93
C SER A 42 -1.98 16.74 10.10
N ILE A 43 -2.44 15.71 10.80
CA ILE A 43 -3.22 14.63 10.23
C ILE A 43 -4.54 14.48 10.99
N VAL A 44 -5.64 14.30 10.27
CA VAL A 44 -6.93 13.95 10.85
C VAL A 44 -7.27 12.51 10.47
N LEU A 45 -7.57 11.71 11.49
CA LEU A 45 -7.92 10.30 11.36
C LEU A 45 -9.41 10.12 11.61
N PHE A 46 -10.11 9.49 10.67
CA PHE A 46 -11.50 9.09 10.84
C PHE A 46 -11.57 7.58 11.03
N PHE A 47 -12.13 7.14 12.15
CA PHE A 47 -12.20 5.74 12.51
C PHE A 47 -13.56 5.12 12.18
N GLY A 48 -13.52 3.84 11.83
CA GLY A 48 -14.67 2.95 11.85
C GLY A 48 -14.45 1.80 12.84
N THR A 49 -15.52 1.12 13.20
CA THR A 49 -15.46 -0.03 14.13
C THR A 49 -14.75 -1.23 13.51
N GLY A 50 -13.86 -1.85 14.29
CA GLY A 50 -13.05 -3.01 13.89
C GLY A 50 -13.86 -4.28 13.64
N SER A 51 -13.26 -5.22 12.88
CA SER A 51 -13.93 -6.46 12.43
C SER A 51 -14.25 -7.46 13.55
N ARG A 52 -13.43 -7.54 14.60
CA ARG A 52 -13.66 -8.44 15.76
C ARG A 52 -14.74 -7.92 16.70
N TYR A 53 -14.85 -6.60 16.88
CA TYR A 53 -15.89 -6.01 17.73
C TYR A 53 -17.29 -6.21 17.14
N ARG A 54 -17.40 -6.20 15.80
CA ARG A 54 -18.66 -6.50 15.08
C ARG A 54 -19.22 -7.89 15.40
N LYS A 55 -18.37 -8.90 15.70
CA LYS A 55 -18.81 -10.26 16.11
C LYS A 55 -19.27 -10.32 17.57
N ALA A 56 -18.80 -9.43 18.44
CA ALA A 56 -19.20 -9.38 19.84
C ALA A 56 -20.49 -8.58 20.07
N SER A 57 -20.77 -7.57 19.24
CA SER A 57 -22.01 -6.77 19.33
C SER A 57 -23.22 -7.43 18.64
N SER A 58 -22.99 -8.41 17.74
CA SER A 58 -24.05 -9.06 16.96
C SER A 58 -24.64 -10.33 17.60
N THR A 59 -24.32 -10.67 18.84
CA THR A 59 -24.90 -11.85 19.54
C THR A 59 -26.33 -11.61 20.06
N GLY A 60 -27.12 -10.79 19.37
CA GLY A 60 -28.46 -10.38 19.79
C GLY A 60 -29.38 -9.98 18.65
N ASN A 61 -29.44 -10.74 17.56
CA ASN A 61 -30.68 -11.00 16.81
C ASN A 61 -30.45 -11.99 15.67
N GLU A 62 -31.50 -12.73 15.34
CA GLU A 62 -31.52 -13.94 14.52
C GLU A 62 -30.91 -13.81 13.10
N GLY A 63 -29.94 -14.68 12.81
CA GLY A 63 -30.08 -15.68 11.74
C GLY A 63 -30.21 -15.22 10.28
N SER A 64 -29.26 -14.46 9.75
CA SER A 64 -28.91 -14.53 8.33
C SER A 64 -27.43 -14.86 8.19
N GLN A 65 -27.13 -16.16 8.06
CA GLN A 65 -25.79 -16.68 7.83
C GLN A 65 -25.28 -16.20 6.47
N SER A 66 -24.30 -15.30 6.47
CA SER A 66 -23.44 -15.05 5.32
C SER A 66 -22.60 -16.31 5.05
N GLN A 67 -22.83 -16.94 3.90
CA GLN A 67 -22.14 -18.13 3.39
C GLN A 67 -20.68 -17.86 3.01
N PHE A 68 -19.83 -17.52 3.98
CA PHE A 68 -18.37 -17.46 3.75
C PHE A 68 -17.57 -18.48 4.59
N ASP A 69 -18.18 -19.13 5.59
CA ASP A 69 -17.46 -20.03 6.51
C ASP A 69 -17.82 -21.52 6.41
N GLU A 70 -18.73 -21.94 5.52
CA GLU A 70 -19.21 -23.34 5.46
C GLU A 70 -18.73 -24.15 4.24
N ALA A 71 -17.74 -23.63 3.48
CA ALA A 71 -17.11 -24.38 2.38
C ALA A 71 -15.79 -25.08 2.77
N CYS A 72 -15.23 -24.81 3.96
CA CYS A 72 -13.91 -25.34 4.36
C CYS A 72 -13.96 -26.44 5.44
N LYS A 73 -15.10 -27.16 5.56
CA LYS A 73 -15.20 -28.36 6.42
C LYS A 73 -16.09 -29.44 5.80
N ARG A 74 -15.70 -29.98 4.63
CA ARG A 74 -16.04 -31.37 4.27
C ARG A 74 -15.20 -31.86 3.09
N LYS A 75 -14.69 -33.08 3.27
CA LYS A 75 -13.87 -33.91 2.37
C LYS A 75 -12.35 -33.75 2.47
N THR A 76 -11.80 -34.18 3.60
CA THR A 76 -10.56 -34.96 3.61
C THR A 76 -10.91 -36.45 3.53
N SER A 77 -10.80 -37.04 2.33
CA SER A 77 -10.38 -38.43 2.13
C SER A 77 -10.39 -38.72 0.64
N GLU A 78 -9.25 -38.58 -0.03
CA GLU A 78 -8.88 -39.45 -1.15
C GLU A 78 -7.39 -39.24 -1.44
N SER A 79 -6.62 -40.29 -1.20
CA SER A 79 -5.20 -40.40 -1.54
C SER A 79 -5.04 -40.46 -3.05
N CYS A 80 -4.34 -39.50 -3.64
CA CYS A 80 -3.88 -39.60 -5.02
C CYS A 80 -2.36 -39.81 -5.03
N HIS A 81 -1.96 -41.08 -4.97
CA HIS A 81 -0.66 -41.48 -5.51
C HIS A 81 -0.76 -41.45 -7.04
N ALA A 82 0.10 -40.67 -7.68
CA ALA A 82 0.43 -40.84 -9.09
C ALA A 82 1.95 -41.01 -9.24
N PRO A 83 2.43 -41.92 -10.12
CA PRO A 83 3.79 -42.39 -10.12
C PRO A 83 4.71 -41.49 -10.94
N VAL A 84 5.82 -41.07 -10.35
CA VAL A 84 6.92 -40.44 -11.09
C VAL A 84 7.64 -41.52 -11.90
N THR A 85 7.58 -41.40 -13.22
CA THR A 85 8.31 -42.26 -14.16
C THR A 85 9.75 -41.75 -14.24
N ASN A 86 10.67 -42.44 -13.56
CA ASN A 86 12.10 -42.16 -13.66
C ASN A 86 12.68 -42.73 -14.97
N VAL A 87 13.37 -41.87 -15.71
CA VAL A 87 14.17 -42.24 -16.88
C VAL A 87 15.49 -42.85 -16.40
N ASN A 88 15.79 -44.03 -16.93
CA ASN A 88 16.96 -44.86 -16.64
C ASN A 88 18.30 -44.10 -16.81
N ALA A 89 19.16 -44.23 -15.81
CA ALA A 89 20.61 -44.21 -15.99
C ALA A 89 21.20 -45.41 -15.24
N SER A 90 21.86 -46.28 -15.99
CA SER A 90 22.54 -47.51 -15.59
C SER A 90 23.77 -47.27 -14.70
N SER A 91 23.99 -48.10 -13.67
CA SER A 91 25.10 -49.08 -13.67
C SER A 91 25.39 -49.69 -12.29
N SER A 92 25.64 -51.01 -12.34
CA SER A 92 26.44 -51.90 -11.48
C SER A 92 26.17 -52.04 -9.97
N GLU A 93 25.78 -53.27 -9.63
CA GLU A 93 25.87 -53.94 -8.34
C GLU A 93 27.28 -53.87 -7.71
N THR A 94 27.37 -53.78 -6.38
CA THR A 94 28.09 -54.79 -5.58
C THR A 94 27.72 -54.73 -4.09
N LYS A 95 27.58 -55.94 -3.52
CA LYS A 95 27.25 -56.30 -2.12
C LYS A 95 28.30 -55.81 -1.13
N TYR A 96 27.90 -55.57 0.13
CA TYR A 96 28.50 -56.19 1.33
C TYR A 96 27.55 -56.06 2.54
N ASN A 97 27.30 -57.19 3.21
CA ASN A 97 26.69 -57.29 4.54
C ASN A 97 27.71 -56.84 5.60
N GLU A 98 27.28 -56.29 6.74
CA GLU A 98 27.48 -56.91 8.06
C GLU A 98 27.03 -56.09 9.30
N PHE A 99 26.52 -56.87 10.27
CA PHE A 99 26.50 -56.72 11.73
C PHE A 99 25.62 -55.71 12.49
N ALA A 100 24.67 -56.31 13.22
CA ALA A 100 24.08 -55.81 14.45
C ALA A 100 25.03 -56.01 15.64
N ILE A 101 25.10 -55.03 16.55
CA ILE A 101 25.46 -55.23 17.96
C ILE A 101 24.53 -54.38 18.84
N CYS A 102 23.92 -55.07 19.79
CA CYS A 102 23.07 -54.56 20.87
C CYS A 102 23.96 -54.08 22.04
N GLY A 103 23.63 -52.92 22.62
CA GLY A 103 24.17 -52.46 23.90
C GLY A 103 23.05 -51.78 24.69
N LYS A 104 22.62 -52.42 25.78
CA LYS A 104 21.70 -51.89 26.80
C LYS A 104 22.46 -50.94 27.74
N GLY A 105 21.80 -49.88 28.21
CA GLY A 105 22.27 -49.03 29.31
C GLY A 105 21.31 -47.87 29.63
N GLU A 106 20.31 -48.17 30.44
CA GLU A 106 19.54 -47.35 31.40
C GLU A 106 19.42 -45.82 31.26
N ASP A 107 18.17 -45.39 31.02
CA ASP A 107 17.40 -44.31 31.66
C ASP A 107 18.14 -43.12 32.31
N THR A 108 18.13 -41.99 31.60
CA THR A 108 17.88 -40.68 32.22
C THR A 108 16.79 -39.97 31.44
N SER A 109 15.68 -39.72 32.12
CA SER A 109 14.58 -38.88 31.70
C SER A 109 15.05 -37.44 31.50
N ASP A 110 15.05 -36.97 30.25
CA ASP A 110 14.93 -35.56 29.93
C ASP A 110 13.86 -35.42 28.85
N GLU A 111 12.66 -35.01 29.28
CA GLU A 111 11.62 -34.52 28.38
C GLU A 111 12.15 -33.24 27.71
N GLU A 112 12.64 -33.37 26.49
CA GLU A 112 12.88 -32.23 25.61
C GLU A 112 11.55 -31.50 25.37
N GLN A 113 11.38 -30.40 26.08
CA GLN A 113 10.40 -29.37 25.80
C GLN A 113 10.70 -28.79 24.41
N SER A 114 10.07 -29.38 23.40
CA SER A 114 9.80 -28.71 22.12
C SER A 114 8.97 -27.45 22.42
N SER A 115 9.65 -26.32 22.48
CA SER A 115 9.02 -25.01 22.64
C SER A 115 8.19 -24.72 21.39
N ARG A 116 6.91 -25.09 21.45
CA ARG A 116 5.83 -24.56 20.61
C ARG A 116 5.88 -23.03 20.68
N ILE A 117 6.40 -22.38 19.64
CA ILE A 117 6.24 -20.93 19.47
C ILE A 117 4.99 -20.72 18.63
N SER A 118 3.89 -20.54 19.37
CA SER A 118 2.63 -20.01 18.88
C SER A 118 2.87 -18.69 18.16
N SER A 119 2.24 -18.55 16.99
CA SER A 119 1.86 -17.28 16.38
C SER A 119 1.39 -16.28 17.44
N SER A 120 1.81 -15.02 17.31
CA SER A 120 1.48 -13.89 18.18
C SER A 120 1.56 -14.24 19.67
N ARG A 121 2.70 -13.95 20.32
CA ARG A 121 2.60 -13.61 21.73
C ARG A 121 1.78 -12.33 21.81
N ASP A 122 0.50 -12.52 22.08
CA ASP A 122 -0.45 -11.53 22.55
C ASP A 122 0.16 -10.80 23.76
N ILE A 123 0.96 -9.76 23.51
CA ILE A 123 1.16 -8.71 24.49
C ILE A 123 -0.07 -7.81 24.41
N CYS A 124 -1.24 -8.36 24.77
CA CYS A 124 -2.49 -7.65 25.06
C CYS A 124 -3.62 -8.62 25.47
N ASP A 125 -3.32 -9.75 26.11
CA ASP A 125 -4.29 -10.30 27.08
C ASP A 125 -4.25 -9.40 28.32
N ILE A 126 -4.93 -8.26 28.24
CA ILE A 126 -5.38 -7.56 29.43
C ILE A 126 -6.44 -8.47 30.04
N GLU A 127 -5.98 -9.38 30.89
CA GLU A 127 -6.76 -9.90 32.00
C GLU A 127 -7.55 -8.73 32.59
N ASN A 128 -8.85 -8.98 32.74
CA ASN A 128 -9.88 -8.09 33.25
C ASN A 128 -9.49 -7.50 34.62
N HIS A 129 -8.63 -6.50 34.63
CA HIS A 129 -8.28 -5.69 35.79
C HIS A 129 -8.91 -4.32 35.61
N GLY A 130 -9.93 -4.07 36.42
CA GLY A 130 -10.84 -2.95 36.27
C GLY A 130 -10.19 -1.57 36.15
N ASN A 131 -10.96 -0.68 35.52
CA ASN A 131 -10.82 0.77 35.58
C ASN A 131 -9.63 1.39 34.80
N LYS A 132 -9.13 0.75 33.75
CA LYS A 132 -8.15 1.36 32.83
C LYS A 132 -8.87 1.91 31.59
N ASP A 133 -8.48 3.13 31.19
CA ASP A 133 -8.96 3.75 29.96
C ASP A 133 -8.51 2.94 28.72
N PHE A 134 -9.34 2.93 27.69
CA PHE A 134 -9.01 2.39 26.38
C PHE A 134 -7.83 3.16 25.77
N LEU A 135 -6.91 2.41 25.16
CA LEU A 135 -5.70 2.92 24.53
C LEU A 135 -5.78 2.68 23.03
N LEU A 136 -5.82 3.76 22.24
CA LEU A 136 -5.59 3.69 20.80
C LEU A 136 -4.08 3.62 20.57
N ILE A 137 -3.62 2.65 19.77
CA ILE A 137 -2.21 2.50 19.41
C ILE A 137 -2.09 2.67 17.89
N LEU A 138 -1.22 3.58 17.47
CA LEU A 138 -0.83 3.79 16.08
C LEU A 138 0.64 3.42 15.90
N ASP A 139 1.00 2.91 14.73
CA ASP A 139 2.39 2.74 14.31
C ASP A 139 3.01 4.12 14.07
N CYS A 140 4.10 4.40 14.78
CA CYS A 140 4.73 5.72 14.75
C CYS A 140 6.19 5.61 15.22
N CYS A 141 7.15 6.10 14.43
CA CYS A 141 8.53 6.25 14.87
C CYS A 141 9.13 7.52 14.28
N ASP A 142 10.22 8.04 14.82
CA ASP A 142 10.91 9.24 14.30
C ASP A 142 10.02 10.47 14.06
N LEU A 143 8.90 10.59 14.78
CA LEU A 143 8.03 11.76 14.78
C LEU A 143 8.10 12.47 16.13
N SER A 144 7.95 13.79 16.11
CA SER A 144 7.66 14.60 17.29
C SER A 144 6.20 15.00 17.26
N VAL A 145 5.37 14.29 18.05
CA VAL A 145 3.96 14.62 18.23
C VAL A 145 3.84 15.78 19.20
N ILE A 146 3.12 16.82 18.76
CA ILE A 146 3.00 18.12 19.44
C ILE A 146 1.70 18.18 20.23
N LYS A 147 0.59 17.76 19.60
CA LYS A 147 -0.75 17.85 20.16
C LYS A 147 -1.65 16.77 19.56
N VAL A 148 -2.55 16.24 20.37
CA VAL A 148 -3.63 15.36 19.92
C VAL A 148 -4.95 15.89 20.48
N GLU A 149 -5.97 15.99 19.63
CA GLU A 149 -7.31 16.43 20.05
C GLU A 149 -8.43 15.66 19.34
N GLU A 150 -9.61 15.64 19.95
CA GLU A 150 -10.86 15.24 19.32
C GLU A 150 -11.41 16.39 18.46
N VAL A 151 -11.83 16.05 17.24
CA VAL A 151 -12.39 17.00 16.27
C VAL A 151 -13.90 17.16 16.48
N ASP A 152 -14.39 18.39 16.53
CA ASP A 152 -15.82 18.67 16.69
C ASP A 152 -16.57 18.57 15.35
N VAL A 153 -16.77 17.34 14.88
CA VAL A 153 -17.50 17.12 13.62
C VAL A 153 -18.95 17.63 13.67
N ALA A 154 -19.54 17.78 14.85
CA ALA A 154 -20.91 18.29 15.01
C ALA A 154 -21.01 19.80 14.78
N ALA A 155 -19.88 20.54 14.82
CA ALA A 155 -19.84 21.96 14.51
C ALA A 155 -19.83 22.28 13.00
N VAL A 156 -19.72 21.25 12.15
CA VAL A 156 -19.65 21.42 10.69
C VAL A 156 -21.04 21.75 10.12
N SER A 157 -21.14 22.83 9.36
CA SER A 157 -22.40 23.19 8.67
C SER A 157 -22.82 22.12 7.66
N GLY A 158 -24.09 21.71 7.67
CA GLY A 158 -24.63 20.71 6.74
C GLY A 158 -24.39 19.26 7.17
N ILE A 159 -23.75 19.04 8.32
CA ILE A 159 -23.46 17.70 8.88
C ILE A 159 -24.70 17.07 9.53
N GLU A 160 -25.70 17.88 9.87
CA GLU A 160 -26.97 17.47 10.51
C GLU A 160 -27.78 16.45 9.69
N LYS A 161 -27.48 16.28 8.40
CA LYS A 161 -28.06 15.20 7.60
C LYS A 161 -27.61 13.80 8.02
N PHE A 162 -26.50 13.69 8.76
CA PHE A 162 -25.96 12.43 9.29
C PHE A 162 -26.46 12.12 10.70
N THR A 163 -27.29 12.98 11.30
CA THR A 163 -27.68 12.90 12.73
C THR A 163 -29.11 12.39 12.95
N GLY A 164 -29.59 11.42 12.15
CA GLY A 164 -31.01 10.98 12.13
C GLY A 164 -31.73 11.04 13.49
N PHE A 165 -32.86 11.78 13.55
CA PHE A 165 -33.70 12.15 14.71
C PHE A 165 -33.37 11.47 16.06
N ALA A 166 -32.25 11.83 16.70
CA ALA A 166 -31.96 11.39 18.07
C ALA A 166 -32.74 12.25 19.08
N LYS A 167 -33.61 11.63 19.90
CA LYS A 167 -34.27 12.28 21.05
C LYS A 167 -33.27 12.40 22.20
N LEU A 168 -33.02 13.62 22.67
CA LEU A 168 -31.96 13.99 23.63
C LEU A 168 -32.48 14.02 25.09
N THR A 169 -31.70 13.49 26.03
CA THR A 169 -32.01 13.45 27.48
C THR A 169 -30.81 13.68 28.43
N ASN A 170 -29.55 13.64 27.97
CA ASN A 170 -28.31 13.75 28.77
C ASN A 170 -27.09 14.29 27.96
N VAL A 171 -26.74 15.57 28.16
CA VAL A 171 -26.02 16.42 27.20
C VAL A 171 -24.59 15.97 26.81
N SER A 172 -23.73 15.55 27.75
CA SER A 172 -22.29 15.33 27.43
C SER A 172 -21.99 13.98 26.79
N LYS A 173 -22.56 12.88 27.32
CA LYS A 173 -22.37 11.55 26.73
C LYS A 173 -23.12 11.43 25.39
N GLU A 174 -24.27 12.08 25.28
CA GLU A 174 -25.03 12.12 24.02
C GLU A 174 -24.30 12.91 22.94
N LEU A 175 -23.59 14.00 23.26
CA LEU A 175 -22.82 14.75 22.27
C LEU A 175 -21.60 13.96 21.74
N GLN A 176 -20.94 13.18 22.60
CA GLN A 176 -19.87 12.27 22.15
C GLN A 176 -20.43 11.15 21.26
N ASN A 177 -21.54 10.54 21.67
CA ASN A 177 -22.21 9.54 20.85
C ASN A 177 -22.66 10.11 19.50
N LEU A 178 -23.14 11.36 19.48
CA LEU A 178 -23.53 12.07 18.27
C LEU A 178 -22.33 12.26 17.32
N ARG A 179 -21.19 12.71 17.83
CA ARG A 179 -19.96 12.88 17.02
C ARG A 179 -19.50 11.56 16.43
N ASN A 180 -19.49 10.49 17.22
CA ASN A 180 -19.14 9.15 16.74
C ASN A 180 -20.13 8.62 15.72
N GLN A 181 -21.44 8.89 15.89
CA GLN A 181 -22.48 8.53 14.94
C GLN A 181 -22.34 9.30 13.61
N ILE A 182 -22.05 10.59 13.65
CA ILE A 182 -21.77 11.39 12.45
C ILE A 182 -20.61 10.79 11.65
N VAL A 183 -19.49 10.48 12.33
CA VAL A 183 -18.34 9.87 11.66
C VAL A 183 -18.72 8.50 11.10
N HIS A 184 -19.48 7.70 11.85
CA HIS A 184 -19.94 6.39 11.40
C HIS A 184 -20.72 6.48 10.08
N GLU A 185 -21.73 7.34 10.01
CA GLU A 185 -22.53 7.56 8.80
C GLU A 185 -21.68 8.13 7.65
N LEU A 186 -20.70 8.98 7.96
CA LEU A 186 -19.80 9.53 6.95
C LEU A 186 -18.88 8.46 6.35
N VAL A 187 -18.27 7.60 7.16
CA VAL A 187 -17.36 6.54 6.67
C VAL A 187 -18.09 5.38 6.00
N THR A 188 -19.39 5.21 6.25
CA THR A 188 -20.24 4.18 5.62
C THR A 188 -21.05 4.69 4.44
N LEU A 189 -20.85 5.95 4.01
CA LEU A 189 -21.47 6.48 2.82
C LEU A 189 -21.21 5.57 1.60
N PRO A 190 -22.24 5.32 0.76
CA PRO A 190 -22.08 4.52 -0.45
C PRO A 190 -21.02 5.09 -1.41
N ALA A 191 -20.36 4.21 -2.14
CA ALA A 191 -19.28 4.57 -3.07
C ALA A 191 -19.65 5.63 -4.13
N ASP A 192 -20.91 5.70 -4.57
CA ASP A 192 -21.36 6.70 -5.55
C ASP A 192 -21.42 8.13 -4.99
N ARG A 193 -21.44 8.27 -3.66
CA ARG A 193 -21.41 9.53 -2.91
C ARG A 193 -20.00 9.92 -2.44
N TRP A 194 -18.95 9.31 -2.99
CA TRP A 194 -17.55 9.59 -2.61
C TRP A 194 -17.19 11.09 -2.63
N LYS A 195 -17.71 11.89 -3.57
CA LYS A 195 -17.44 13.34 -3.64
C LYS A 195 -17.99 14.08 -2.42
N GLU A 196 -19.20 13.70 -2.01
CA GLU A 196 -19.82 14.23 -0.81
C GLU A 196 -19.02 13.81 0.42
N GLN A 197 -18.60 12.54 0.46
CA GLN A 197 -17.77 12.01 1.54
C GLN A 197 -16.46 12.81 1.69
N LEU A 198 -15.68 13.00 0.62
CA LEU A 198 -14.45 13.81 0.65
C LEU A 198 -14.72 15.27 1.04
N HIS A 199 -15.85 15.85 0.61
CA HIS A 199 -16.21 17.20 1.00
C HIS A 199 -16.40 17.33 2.52
N PHE A 200 -17.18 16.43 3.14
CA PHE A 200 -17.39 16.47 4.59
C PHE A 200 -16.15 16.08 5.38
N PHE A 201 -15.34 15.15 4.89
CA PHE A 201 -14.01 14.89 5.46
C PHE A 201 -13.18 16.17 5.51
N THR A 202 -13.10 16.92 4.41
CA THR A 202 -12.41 18.22 4.35
C THR A 202 -12.98 19.22 5.36
N CYS A 203 -14.30 19.39 5.40
CA CYS A 203 -14.95 20.32 6.33
C CYS A 203 -14.72 19.93 7.81
N CYS A 204 -14.85 18.65 8.15
CA CYS A 204 -14.52 18.11 9.46
C CYS A 204 -13.06 18.34 9.80
N SER A 205 -12.15 18.18 8.84
CA SER A 205 -10.72 18.46 9.03
C SER A 205 -10.43 19.93 9.34
N GLN A 206 -11.35 20.85 9.10
CA GLN A 206 -11.21 22.27 9.43
C GLN A 206 -12.01 22.67 10.67
N ALA A 207 -12.79 21.75 11.23
CA ALA A 207 -13.58 21.98 12.43
C ALA A 207 -12.69 22.17 13.68
N PRO A 208 -13.16 22.94 14.68
CA PRO A 208 -12.42 23.16 15.90
C PRO A 208 -12.22 21.86 16.70
N GLY A 209 -11.15 21.83 17.49
CA GLY A 209 -10.98 20.81 18.53
C GLY A 209 -11.95 21.04 19.69
N CYS A 210 -12.46 19.95 20.25
CA CYS A 210 -13.42 19.96 21.36
C CYS A 210 -12.95 19.19 22.60
N GLY A 211 -11.68 18.76 22.61
CA GLY A 211 -11.04 18.17 23.78
C GLY A 211 -9.65 17.66 23.46
N GLU A 212 -8.66 17.98 24.30
CA GLU A 212 -7.32 17.42 24.18
C GLU A 212 -7.30 15.96 24.65
N LEU A 213 -6.52 15.13 23.94
CA LEU A 213 -6.33 13.73 24.27
C LEU A 213 -4.93 13.53 24.85
N LEU A 214 -4.84 12.66 25.86
CA LEU A 214 -3.56 12.32 26.46
C LEU A 214 -2.82 11.37 25.51
N PHE A 215 -1.54 11.63 25.26
CA PHE A 215 -0.73 10.77 24.41
C PHE A 215 0.66 10.50 25.00
N THR A 216 1.27 9.42 24.54
CA THR A 216 2.65 9.05 24.84
C THR A 216 3.28 8.48 23.58
N SER A 217 4.46 8.97 23.22
CA SER A 217 5.23 8.48 22.08
C SER A 217 6.27 7.49 22.58
N GLY A 218 6.11 6.22 22.19
CA GLY A 218 7.11 5.17 22.38
C GLY A 218 8.12 5.15 21.23
N THR A 219 8.95 4.10 21.20
CA THR A 219 9.94 3.90 20.13
C THR A 219 9.28 3.63 18.77
N TRP A 220 8.20 2.83 18.77
CA TRP A 220 7.52 2.35 17.56
C TRP A 220 6.00 2.57 17.58
N SER A 221 5.50 3.30 18.57
CA SER A 221 4.08 3.52 18.78
C SER A 221 3.75 4.94 19.21
N LEU A 222 2.56 5.38 18.83
CA LEU A 222 1.87 6.50 19.46
C LEU A 222 0.65 5.96 20.19
N GLU A 223 0.66 6.11 21.52
CA GLU A 223 -0.41 5.68 22.41
C GLU A 223 -1.28 6.89 22.76
N ILE A 224 -2.60 6.78 22.55
CA ILE A 224 -3.56 7.87 22.76
C ILE A 224 -4.70 7.36 23.63
N LYS A 225 -5.06 8.13 24.67
CA LYS A 225 -6.17 7.80 25.58
C LYS A 225 -7.03 9.01 25.91
N LYS A 226 -8.29 8.74 26.25
CA LYS A 226 -9.25 9.72 26.76
C LYS A 226 -9.75 9.26 28.13
N SER A 227 -9.63 10.11 29.14
CA SER A 227 -10.02 9.75 30.50
C SER A 227 -11.49 9.40 30.62
N GLY A 228 -11.79 8.27 31.27
CA GLY A 228 -13.15 7.77 31.48
C GLY A 228 -13.73 6.97 30.31
N ILE A 229 -12.97 6.78 29.22
CA ILE A 229 -13.39 5.96 28.08
C ILE A 229 -12.74 4.60 28.20
N GLN A 230 -13.54 3.53 28.29
CA GLN A 230 -13.05 2.15 28.47
C GLN A 230 -13.28 1.26 27.25
N THR A 231 -14.12 1.70 26.32
CA THR A 231 -14.48 0.92 25.13
C THR A 231 -14.02 1.63 23.86
N PRO A 232 -13.73 0.88 22.78
CA PRO A 232 -13.41 1.49 21.49
C PRO A 232 -14.57 2.28 20.89
N ASP A 233 -15.83 1.85 21.08
CA ASP A 233 -17.02 2.54 20.56
C ASP A 233 -17.23 3.93 21.18
N ASP A 234 -16.86 4.06 22.46
CA ASP A 234 -16.92 5.33 23.18
C ASP A 234 -15.68 6.20 22.89
N PHE A 235 -14.64 5.69 22.22
CA PHE A 235 -13.44 6.48 21.89
C PHE A 235 -13.73 7.47 20.75
N PRO A 236 -13.12 8.67 20.71
CA PRO A 236 -13.33 9.62 19.62
C PRO A 236 -13.07 9.04 18.23
N HIS A 237 -14.07 9.10 17.34
CA HIS A 237 -13.94 8.60 15.96
C HIS A 237 -13.31 9.60 14.98
N ALA A 238 -13.09 10.85 15.39
CA ALA A 238 -12.31 11.82 14.62
C ALA A 238 -11.29 12.48 15.53
N ILE A 239 -10.00 12.23 15.27
CA ILE A 239 -8.90 12.84 16.02
C ILE A 239 -7.97 13.59 15.09
N ARG A 240 -7.38 14.65 15.59
CA ARG A 240 -6.36 15.44 14.90
C ARG A 240 -5.05 15.38 15.67
N ILE A 241 -3.98 15.09 14.94
CA ILE A 241 -2.63 14.98 15.49
C ILE A 241 -1.76 16.02 14.79
N TRP A 242 -1.14 16.90 15.55
CA TRP A 242 -0.06 17.77 15.06
C TRP A 242 1.27 17.13 15.33
N TYR A 243 2.11 17.11 14.32
CA TYR A 243 3.41 16.45 14.41
C TYR A 243 4.38 17.07 13.43
N LYS A 244 5.65 16.73 13.63
CA LYS A 244 6.74 16.99 12.70
C LYS A 244 7.63 15.77 12.62
N THR A 245 8.20 15.52 11.44
CA THR A 245 9.19 14.46 11.26
C THR A 245 10.51 14.86 11.94
N LYS A 246 11.30 13.86 12.36
CA LYS A 246 12.65 14.08 12.86
C LYS A 246 13.65 14.01 11.70
N PRO A 247 14.64 14.93 11.62
CA PRO A 247 15.66 14.90 10.56
C PRO A 247 16.48 13.60 10.51
N GLU A 248 16.55 12.87 11.63
CA GLU A 248 17.25 11.60 11.75
C GLU A 248 16.42 10.39 11.26
N GLY A 249 15.14 10.60 10.98
CA GLY A 249 14.22 9.54 10.54
C GLY A 249 14.58 8.99 9.17
N ARG A 250 14.51 7.67 9.01
CA ARG A 250 15.00 6.98 7.79
C ARG A 250 13.98 6.88 6.66
N SER A 251 12.70 7.14 6.90
CA SER A 251 11.64 6.98 5.90
C SER A 251 11.58 8.09 4.85
N ILE A 252 12.25 9.21 5.12
CA ILE A 252 12.25 10.39 4.26
C ILE A 252 13.67 10.61 3.77
N THR A 253 13.86 10.58 2.45
CA THR A 253 15.18 10.79 1.86
C THR A 253 15.31 12.23 1.39
N TRP A 254 15.97 13.06 2.21
CA TRP A 254 16.40 14.41 1.82
C TRP A 254 17.70 14.34 1.03
N THR A 255 17.68 14.79 -0.23
CA THR A 255 18.84 14.65 -1.13
C THR A 255 18.84 15.75 -2.19
N THR A 256 19.70 15.61 -3.20
CA THR A 256 19.69 16.42 -4.41
C THR A 256 19.37 15.59 -5.63
N ASP A 257 18.66 16.19 -6.58
CA ASP A 257 18.47 15.63 -7.91
C ASP A 257 19.80 15.55 -8.68
N GLN A 258 19.72 14.97 -9.87
CA GLN A 258 20.82 14.78 -10.81
C GLN A 258 21.46 16.08 -11.30
N SER A 259 20.81 17.22 -11.04
CA SER A 259 21.26 18.55 -11.38
C SER A 259 21.76 19.33 -10.15
N GLY A 260 21.92 18.66 -8.99
CA GLY A 260 22.37 19.26 -7.74
C GLY A 260 21.32 20.12 -7.05
N ARG A 261 20.04 20.03 -7.44
CA ARG A 261 18.95 20.80 -6.82
C ARG A 261 18.29 20.00 -5.70
N PRO A 262 17.85 20.64 -4.60
CA PRO A 262 17.25 19.93 -3.48
C PRO A 262 15.99 19.16 -3.91
N CYS A 263 15.81 17.97 -3.37
CA CYS A 263 14.58 17.20 -3.46
C CYS A 263 14.41 16.27 -2.26
N VAL A 264 13.18 15.85 -2.02
CA VAL A 264 12.82 14.88 -0.99
C VAL A 264 11.82 13.90 -1.57
N TYR A 265 11.95 12.63 -1.20
CA TYR A 265 10.96 11.61 -1.53
C TYR A 265 10.86 10.59 -0.39
N THR A 266 9.74 9.86 -0.37
CA THR A 266 9.46 8.81 0.62
C THR A 266 9.56 7.43 -0.01
N MET A 267 9.94 6.44 0.80
CA MET A 267 9.85 5.01 0.46
C MET A 267 9.04 4.32 1.56
N GLY A 268 7.71 4.34 1.41
CA GLY A 268 6.77 3.91 2.45
C GLY A 268 6.65 2.40 2.63
N SER A 269 6.83 1.63 1.55
CA SER A 269 6.77 0.17 1.60
C SER A 269 8.07 -0.43 2.18
N PRO A 270 8.01 -1.50 2.99
CA PRO A 270 6.79 -2.13 3.49
C PRO A 270 6.18 -1.39 4.69
N ILE A 271 7.01 -0.91 5.62
CA ILE A 271 6.58 -0.42 6.94
C ILE A 271 7.26 0.88 7.38
N ASN A 272 7.54 1.77 6.42
CA ASN A 272 8.29 2.99 6.67
C ASN A 272 7.40 4.22 6.83
N ASN A 273 6.12 4.20 6.43
CA ASN A 273 5.25 5.37 6.53
C ASN A 273 4.91 5.73 7.98
N ARG A 274 5.11 4.83 8.95
CA ARG A 274 5.11 5.15 10.39
C ARG A 274 6.10 6.26 10.79
N ALA A 275 7.13 6.52 9.99
CA ALA A 275 8.08 7.62 10.19
C ALA A 275 7.83 8.83 9.29
N LEU A 276 6.73 8.80 8.53
CA LEU A 276 6.19 9.95 7.81
C LEU A 276 4.97 10.52 8.54
N PHE A 277 4.04 9.67 8.99
CA PHE A 277 2.85 10.07 9.74
C PHE A 277 2.36 8.95 10.67
N PRO A 278 1.70 9.25 11.80
CA PRO A 278 1.10 8.23 12.66
C PRO A 278 0.02 7.46 11.91
N CYS A 279 0.14 6.13 11.80
CA CYS A 279 -0.72 5.33 10.94
C CYS A 279 -0.99 3.91 11.47
N GLN A 280 -1.72 3.12 10.67
CA GLN A 280 -1.88 1.68 10.88
C GLN A 280 -1.23 0.98 9.68
N GLU A 281 -0.07 0.37 9.89
CA GLU A 281 0.72 -0.24 8.81
C GLU A 281 0.43 -1.70 8.46
N PRO A 282 -0.27 -2.53 9.26
CA PRO A 282 -0.67 -3.85 8.79
C PRO A 282 -1.38 -3.75 7.42
N PRO A 283 -1.00 -4.55 6.41
CA PRO A 283 -1.57 -4.45 5.05
C PRO A 283 -3.10 -4.51 4.99
N ILE A 284 -3.73 -5.22 5.92
CA ILE A 284 -5.19 -5.30 6.06
C ILE A 284 -5.86 -4.00 6.54
N ALA A 285 -5.10 -3.05 7.09
CA ALA A 285 -5.60 -1.76 7.54
C ALA A 285 -5.74 -0.80 6.36
N LEU A 286 -6.76 -1.04 5.54
CA LEU A 286 -7.05 -0.26 4.33
C LEU A 286 -7.77 1.05 4.67
N SER A 287 -7.29 2.16 4.09
CA SER A 287 -7.89 3.48 4.25
C SER A 287 -7.85 4.26 2.95
N THR A 288 -8.72 5.25 2.83
CA THR A 288 -8.65 6.29 1.80
C THR A 288 -7.88 7.49 2.33
N TRP A 289 -7.47 8.43 1.46
CA TRP A 289 -6.81 9.64 1.93
C TRP A 289 -7.05 10.88 1.07
N GLN A 290 -6.89 12.03 1.72
CA GLN A 290 -6.70 13.34 1.12
C GLN A 290 -5.39 13.93 1.63
N ALA A 291 -4.63 14.59 0.77
CA ALA A 291 -3.36 15.22 1.14
C ALA A 291 -3.26 16.61 0.54
N SER A 292 -3.06 17.61 1.40
CA SER A 292 -2.67 18.97 1.03
C SER A 292 -1.20 19.16 1.39
N LEU A 293 -0.38 19.40 0.37
CA LEU A 293 1.07 19.49 0.50
C LEU A 293 1.54 20.87 0.07
N ARG A 294 2.25 21.57 0.94
CA ARG A 294 2.78 22.91 0.69
C ARG A 294 4.28 22.88 0.48
N ALA A 295 4.73 23.57 -0.57
CA ALA A 295 6.13 23.71 -0.89
C ALA A 295 6.44 25.11 -1.44
N SER A 296 7.71 25.51 -1.32
CA SER A 296 8.18 26.80 -1.83
C SER A 296 8.08 26.88 -3.37
N LYS A 297 8.00 28.09 -3.89
CA LYS A 297 7.96 28.36 -5.33
C LYS A 297 9.19 27.75 -6.02
N GLY A 298 8.94 27.08 -7.15
CA GLY A 298 9.98 26.40 -7.94
C GLY A 298 10.07 24.90 -7.68
N PHE A 299 9.45 24.40 -6.60
CA PHE A 299 9.23 22.97 -6.40
C PHE A 299 7.94 22.51 -7.08
N VAL A 300 7.94 21.23 -7.46
CA VAL A 300 6.76 20.46 -7.85
C VAL A 300 6.54 19.40 -6.79
N VAL A 301 5.28 19.21 -6.40
CA VAL A 301 4.86 18.13 -5.51
C VAL A 301 4.17 17.05 -6.34
N LEU A 302 4.56 15.80 -6.12
CA LEU A 302 3.94 14.60 -6.67
C LEU A 302 3.65 13.63 -5.53
N THR A 303 2.52 12.94 -5.56
CA THR A 303 2.09 12.00 -4.51
C THR A 303 1.18 10.95 -5.12
N SER A 304 0.89 9.89 -4.37
CA SER A 304 -0.14 8.93 -4.76
C SER A 304 -1.54 9.55 -4.68
N GLY A 305 -2.17 9.75 -5.85
CA GLY A 305 -3.43 10.47 -5.97
C GLY A 305 -4.10 10.36 -7.34
N GLU A 306 -5.43 10.21 -7.33
CA GLU A 306 -6.27 10.01 -8.52
C GLU A 306 -6.30 11.21 -9.45
N ASN A 307 -6.27 12.42 -8.89
CA ASN A 307 -6.30 13.66 -9.63
C ASN A 307 -4.91 14.09 -10.09
N SER A 308 -4.86 14.80 -11.22
CA SER A 308 -3.69 15.56 -11.63
C SER A 308 -3.74 16.92 -10.92
N ALA A 309 -3.10 17.04 -9.75
CA ALA A 309 -3.13 18.29 -9.00
C ALA A 309 -2.38 19.42 -9.71
N GLU A 310 -2.99 20.60 -9.72
CA GLU A 310 -2.36 21.85 -10.12
C GLU A 310 -2.03 22.68 -8.86
N PRO A 311 -0.89 23.40 -8.83
CA PRO A 311 -0.53 24.22 -7.70
C PRO A 311 -1.50 25.39 -7.50
N VAL A 312 -2.03 25.54 -6.29
CA VAL A 312 -2.76 26.72 -5.85
C VAL A 312 -1.83 27.62 -5.06
N GLN A 313 -1.66 28.86 -5.50
CA GLN A 313 -0.84 29.83 -4.76
C GLN A 313 -1.57 30.27 -3.48
N LEU A 314 -0.97 30.05 -2.32
CA LEU A 314 -1.56 30.43 -1.02
C LEU A 314 -1.07 31.80 -0.56
N GLN A 315 0.25 31.98 -0.56
CA GLN A 315 0.92 33.20 -0.12
C GLN A 315 2.06 33.51 -1.10
N GLU A 316 2.73 34.65 -0.93
CA GLU A 316 3.86 35.00 -1.79
C GLU A 316 4.99 33.98 -1.61
N GLY A 317 5.25 33.18 -2.65
CA GLY A 317 6.33 32.20 -2.66
C GLY A 317 5.98 30.79 -2.17
N VAL A 318 4.73 30.49 -1.80
CA VAL A 318 4.29 29.14 -1.39
C VAL A 318 3.08 28.68 -2.21
N SER A 319 3.16 27.46 -2.72
CA SER A 319 2.09 26.79 -3.44
C SER A 319 1.61 25.55 -2.67
N SER A 320 0.34 25.20 -2.85
CA SER A 320 -0.30 24.02 -2.27
C SER A 320 -0.80 23.09 -3.38
N TRP A 321 -0.60 21.79 -3.20
CA TRP A 321 -1.12 20.75 -4.06
C TRP A 321 -2.07 19.87 -3.27
N TYR A 322 -3.26 19.65 -3.82
CA TYR A 322 -4.28 18.82 -3.20
C TYR A 322 -4.45 17.52 -3.98
N TYR A 323 -4.39 16.40 -3.29
CA TYR A 323 -4.57 15.06 -3.85
C TYR A 323 -5.58 14.24 -3.05
N TYR A 324 -6.22 13.28 -3.70
CA TYR A 324 -7.09 12.31 -3.04
C TYR A 324 -6.99 10.91 -3.66
N VAL A 325 -7.32 9.89 -2.87
CA VAL A 325 -7.51 8.49 -3.30
C VAL A 325 -8.79 7.95 -2.67
N THR A 326 -9.68 7.42 -3.50
CA THR A 326 -10.99 6.87 -3.13
C THR A 326 -10.97 5.35 -2.96
N MET A 327 -10.02 4.66 -3.57
CA MET A 327 -9.82 3.22 -3.37
C MET A 327 -9.11 2.98 -2.03
N PRO A 328 -9.69 2.22 -1.08
CA PRO A 328 -9.04 1.92 0.18
C PRO A 328 -7.76 1.11 -0.01
N MET A 329 -6.66 1.56 0.58
CA MET A 329 -5.33 0.94 0.43
C MET A 329 -4.52 1.00 1.73
N PRO A 330 -3.48 0.16 1.86
CA PRO A 330 -2.60 0.19 3.02
C PRO A 330 -1.84 1.51 3.11
N ALA A 331 -1.54 1.95 4.34
CA ALA A 331 -0.76 3.16 4.57
C ALA A 331 0.61 3.14 3.87
N SER A 332 1.23 1.96 3.69
CA SER A 332 2.51 1.76 3.01
C SER A 332 2.54 2.22 1.53
N THR A 333 1.36 2.36 0.91
CA THR A 333 1.21 2.79 -0.49
C THR A 333 1.16 4.32 -0.66
N PHE A 334 1.09 5.06 0.44
CA PHE A 334 1.19 6.52 0.42
C PHE A 334 2.63 6.95 0.09
N THR A 335 2.81 7.92 -0.81
CA THR A 335 4.15 8.42 -1.16
C THR A 335 4.12 9.91 -1.45
N ILE A 336 5.19 10.63 -1.11
CA ILE A 336 5.42 12.03 -1.41
C ILE A 336 6.76 12.15 -2.15
N ALA A 337 6.80 13.00 -3.16
CA ALA A 337 8.01 13.51 -3.76
C ALA A 337 7.89 15.02 -3.98
N VAL A 338 8.88 15.79 -3.50
CA VAL A 338 8.98 17.24 -3.70
C VAL A 338 10.35 17.59 -4.23
N GLY A 339 10.40 18.33 -5.34
CA GLY A 339 11.67 18.55 -6.05
C GLY A 339 11.52 19.47 -7.25
N CYS A 340 12.64 19.81 -7.88
CA CYS A 340 12.70 20.71 -9.03
C CYS A 340 12.51 19.96 -10.36
N TRP A 341 11.48 19.12 -10.48
CA TRP A 341 11.25 18.34 -11.71
C TRP A 341 10.42 19.09 -12.73
N GLN A 342 10.54 18.69 -13.98
CA GLN A 342 9.73 19.18 -15.08
C GLN A 342 9.01 18.02 -15.75
N GLU A 343 7.78 18.28 -16.20
CA GLU A 343 7.05 17.34 -17.04
C GLU A 343 7.73 17.24 -18.41
N VAL A 344 8.08 16.02 -18.81
CA VAL A 344 8.64 15.71 -20.13
C VAL A 344 7.51 15.73 -21.13
N LYS A 345 7.51 16.77 -21.98
CA LYS A 345 6.55 16.94 -23.07
C LYS A 345 7.22 16.58 -24.38
N GLN A 346 6.48 15.91 -25.26
CA GLN A 346 6.95 15.67 -26.62
C GLN A 346 7.08 17.03 -27.33
N GLN A 347 8.25 17.33 -27.89
CA GLN A 347 8.40 18.54 -28.69
C GLN A 347 7.42 18.52 -29.86
N SER A 348 6.60 19.56 -29.96
CA SER A 348 5.70 19.75 -31.09
C SER A 348 6.54 20.15 -32.30
N SER A 349 7.16 19.17 -32.97
CA SER A 349 7.63 19.41 -34.32
C SER A 349 6.41 19.79 -35.16
N THR A 350 6.41 20.99 -35.73
CA THR A 350 5.53 21.44 -36.81
C THR A 350 5.87 20.64 -38.08
N ALA A 351 5.69 19.33 -38.00
CA ALA A 351 5.45 18.47 -39.14
C ALA A 351 3.94 18.26 -39.17
N ALA A 352 3.37 18.36 -40.36
CA ALA A 352 1.95 18.21 -40.63
C ALA A 352 1.31 17.12 -39.75
N ILE A 353 0.04 17.35 -39.38
CA ILE A 353 -0.86 16.33 -38.88
C ILE A 353 -0.88 15.20 -39.91
N GLN A 354 0.09 14.29 -39.82
CA GLN A 354 -0.07 12.94 -40.25
C GLN A 354 -0.93 12.34 -39.15
N THR A 355 -2.23 12.31 -39.43
CA THR A 355 -3.09 11.22 -38.99
C THR A 355 -2.43 9.91 -39.46
N ASN A 356 -1.38 9.48 -38.77
CA ASN A 356 -0.83 8.15 -38.94
C ASN A 356 -1.69 7.24 -38.08
N THR A 357 -2.76 6.75 -38.71
CA THR A 357 -2.83 5.37 -39.23
C THR A 357 -2.90 4.39 -38.08
N GLU A 358 -4.14 4.00 -37.80
CA GLU A 358 -4.52 2.60 -37.62
C GLU A 358 -3.44 1.76 -36.92
N PHE A 359 -3.41 1.83 -35.58
CA PHE A 359 -3.38 0.56 -34.88
C PHE A 359 -4.63 -0.18 -35.35
N SER A 360 -4.46 -1.04 -36.36
CA SER A 360 -5.46 -2.02 -36.72
C SER A 360 -5.65 -2.86 -35.46
N LEU A 361 -6.62 -2.47 -34.65
CA LEU A 361 -7.34 -3.37 -33.78
C LEU A 361 -7.85 -4.45 -34.74
N THR A 362 -7.07 -5.51 -34.94
CA THR A 362 -7.65 -6.77 -35.32
C THR A 362 -8.79 -6.96 -34.34
N SER A 363 -9.99 -7.04 -34.89
CA SER A 363 -11.20 -7.31 -34.11
C SER A 363 -10.97 -8.64 -33.42
N LEU A 364 -10.33 -8.60 -32.26
CA LEU A 364 -10.43 -9.64 -31.28
C LEU A 364 -11.92 -9.66 -30.98
N GLN A 365 -12.59 -10.65 -31.55
CA GLN A 365 -13.77 -11.23 -30.94
C GLN A 365 -13.32 -11.70 -29.55
N ALA A 366 -13.15 -10.74 -28.65
CA ALA A 366 -13.07 -10.99 -27.24
C ALA A 366 -14.43 -11.59 -26.93
N ASP A 367 -14.38 -12.86 -26.56
CA ASP A 367 -15.50 -13.63 -26.05
C ASP A 367 -15.92 -12.92 -24.75
N PHE A 368 -16.66 -11.81 -24.87
CA PHE A 368 -17.16 -10.98 -23.76
C PHE A 368 -18.32 -11.71 -23.08
N ARG A 369 -18.07 -12.94 -22.63
CA ARG A 369 -18.91 -13.62 -21.64
C ARG A 369 -18.48 -13.17 -20.25
N TRP A 370 -18.66 -11.88 -19.97
CA TRP A 370 -18.62 -11.39 -18.60
C TRP A 370 -20.01 -10.91 -18.26
N HIS A 371 -20.72 -11.79 -17.56
CA HIS A 371 -21.99 -11.47 -16.93
C HIS A 371 -21.84 -10.20 -16.09
N LYS A 372 -22.97 -9.56 -15.82
CA LYS A 372 -23.13 -8.33 -15.05
C LYS A 372 -22.79 -8.56 -13.57
N GLU A 373 -21.58 -9.05 -13.29
CA GLU A 373 -21.10 -9.43 -11.99
C GLU A 373 -20.66 -8.17 -11.24
N VAL A 374 -21.28 -7.97 -10.07
CA VAL A 374 -20.92 -6.93 -9.14
C VAL A 374 -19.58 -7.33 -8.52
N CYS A 375 -18.62 -6.41 -8.46
CA CYS A 375 -17.33 -6.69 -7.84
C CYS A 375 -17.52 -6.91 -6.34
N SER A 376 -16.82 -7.89 -5.77
CA SER A 376 -16.93 -8.28 -4.35
C SER A 376 -15.91 -7.59 -3.42
N HIS A 377 -15.22 -6.56 -3.91
CA HIS A 377 -14.28 -5.76 -3.11
C HIS A 377 -15.03 -4.73 -2.25
N VAL A 378 -14.31 -4.08 -1.33
CA VAL A 378 -14.82 -2.95 -0.52
C VAL A 378 -15.39 -1.85 -1.44
N GLU A 379 -16.44 -1.16 -1.00
CA GLU A 379 -17.06 -0.09 -1.79
C GLU A 379 -16.09 1.07 -2.10
N TYR A 380 -15.90 1.36 -3.39
CA TYR A 380 -15.27 2.57 -3.93
C TYR A 380 -15.71 2.77 -5.39
N PRO A 381 -15.45 3.94 -6.02
CA PRO A 381 -15.69 4.20 -7.45
C PRO A 381 -14.90 3.28 -8.39
N CYS A 382 -15.31 2.01 -8.48
CA CYS A 382 -14.55 0.96 -9.13
C CYS A 382 -14.41 1.17 -10.64
N ARG A 383 -13.14 1.27 -11.08
CA ARG A 383 -12.82 1.41 -12.51
C ARG A 383 -13.17 0.17 -13.33
N PHE A 384 -13.11 -1.03 -12.74
CA PHE A 384 -13.53 -2.27 -13.42
C PHE A 384 -15.02 -2.30 -13.74
N GLN A 385 -15.84 -1.46 -13.11
CA GLN A 385 -17.27 -1.35 -13.42
C GLN A 385 -17.58 -0.20 -14.39
N ASN A 386 -16.60 0.67 -14.68
CA ASN A 386 -16.77 1.80 -15.58
C ASN A 386 -16.61 1.37 -17.06
N PRO A 387 -17.66 1.48 -17.91
CA PRO A 387 -17.59 1.08 -19.31
C PRO A 387 -16.52 1.81 -20.13
N ALA A 388 -16.27 3.09 -19.84
CA ALA A 388 -15.24 3.86 -20.53
C ALA A 388 -13.82 3.39 -20.15
N ALA A 389 -13.61 3.04 -18.87
CA ALA A 389 -12.33 2.50 -18.42
C ALA A 389 -12.05 1.11 -19.02
N LYS A 390 -13.09 0.29 -19.24
CA LYS A 390 -12.94 -1.04 -19.88
C LYS A 390 -12.40 -0.98 -21.29
N LEU A 391 -12.62 0.12 -22.01
CA LEU A 391 -12.15 0.32 -23.39
C LEU A 391 -10.81 1.09 -23.44
N GLN A 392 -10.25 1.46 -22.29
CA GLN A 392 -9.06 2.29 -22.20
C GLN A 392 -7.79 1.43 -22.15
N ALA A 393 -7.19 1.17 -23.32
CA ALA A 393 -5.94 0.43 -23.43
C ALA A 393 -4.73 1.18 -22.85
N VAL A 394 -4.73 2.51 -22.98
CA VAL A 394 -3.69 3.40 -22.46
C VAL A 394 -4.37 4.47 -21.61
N ILE A 395 -4.07 4.45 -20.31
CA ILE A 395 -4.50 5.50 -19.38
C ILE A 395 -3.68 6.78 -19.59
N PRO A 396 -4.18 7.97 -19.23
CA PRO A 396 -3.39 9.20 -19.22
C PRO A 396 -2.13 9.01 -18.40
N TYR A 397 -1.00 9.50 -18.91
CA TYR A 397 0.28 9.40 -18.23
C TYR A 397 1.08 10.69 -18.34
N ARG A 398 1.99 10.90 -17.38
CA ARG A 398 2.95 12.00 -17.36
C ARG A 398 4.30 11.50 -16.89
N VAL A 399 5.37 12.10 -17.39
CA VAL A 399 6.74 11.77 -16.98
C VAL A 399 7.37 13.01 -16.36
N PHE A 400 7.96 12.87 -15.17
CA PHE A 400 8.67 13.93 -14.47
C PHE A 400 10.12 13.56 -14.30
N ALA A 401 11.02 14.47 -14.66
CA ALA A 401 12.45 14.26 -14.60
C ALA A 401 13.19 15.56 -14.27
N PRO A 402 14.43 15.49 -13.75
CA PRO A 402 15.31 16.66 -13.67
C PRO A 402 15.68 17.13 -15.09
N TRP A 403 16.03 18.40 -15.24
CA TRP A 403 16.26 19.01 -16.55
C TRP A 403 17.33 18.24 -17.36
N CYS A 404 18.38 17.75 -16.70
CA CYS A 404 19.50 17.05 -17.33
C CYS A 404 19.13 15.66 -17.89
N LEU A 405 17.97 15.10 -17.52
CA LEU A 405 17.51 13.79 -17.99
C LEU A 405 16.32 13.88 -18.97
N MET A 406 15.81 15.08 -19.25
CA MET A 406 14.61 15.25 -20.08
C MET A 406 14.77 14.63 -21.48
N GLY A 407 15.91 14.81 -22.13
CA GLY A 407 16.17 14.24 -23.47
C GLY A 407 16.10 12.71 -23.47
N TYR A 408 16.72 12.05 -22.49
CA TYR A 408 16.66 10.58 -22.34
C TYR A 408 15.24 10.09 -22.08
N CYS A 409 14.49 10.80 -21.24
CA CYS A 409 13.10 10.46 -20.95
C CYS A 409 12.20 10.65 -22.18
N GLU A 410 12.41 11.71 -22.96
CA GLU A 410 11.66 11.99 -24.19
C GLU A 410 11.92 10.91 -25.25
N GLU A 411 13.20 10.54 -25.46
CA GLU A 411 13.62 9.58 -26.48
C GLU A 411 13.18 8.15 -26.13
N HIS A 412 13.31 7.74 -24.87
CA HIS A 412 13.08 6.36 -24.46
C HIS A 412 11.77 6.18 -23.70
N LEU A 413 11.64 6.80 -22.52
CA LEU A 413 10.58 6.48 -21.57
C LEU A 413 9.19 6.89 -22.08
N LEU A 414 9.08 8.09 -22.67
CA LEU A 414 7.81 8.63 -23.17
C LEU A 414 7.23 7.76 -24.31
N GLN A 415 8.09 7.15 -25.13
CA GLN A 415 7.69 6.24 -26.20
C GLN A 415 7.33 4.83 -25.70
N LEU A 416 7.92 4.38 -24.59
CA LEU A 416 7.71 3.05 -24.04
C LEU A 416 6.40 2.93 -23.24
N ILE A 417 6.07 3.94 -22.42
CA ILE A 417 4.88 3.92 -21.55
C ILE A 417 3.58 3.48 -22.27
N PRO A 418 3.17 4.09 -23.39
CA PRO A 418 1.93 3.68 -24.06
C PRO A 418 1.96 2.23 -24.57
N ARG A 419 3.14 1.73 -24.99
CA ARG A 419 3.30 0.34 -25.44
C ARG A 419 3.19 -0.63 -24.26
N CYS A 420 3.86 -0.33 -23.15
CA CYS A 420 3.82 -1.13 -21.94
C CYS A 420 2.41 -1.16 -21.32
N LEU A 421 1.72 -0.02 -21.27
CA LEU A 421 0.33 0.07 -20.81
C LEU A 421 -0.62 -0.72 -21.71
N SER A 422 -0.49 -0.59 -23.04
CA SER A 422 -1.30 -1.36 -23.98
C SER A 422 -1.05 -2.86 -23.84
N ALA A 423 0.20 -3.28 -23.64
CA ALA A 423 0.55 -4.68 -23.41
C ALA A 423 -0.07 -5.20 -22.11
N ALA A 424 -0.01 -4.44 -21.02
CA ALA A 424 -0.67 -4.77 -19.76
C ALA A 424 -2.18 -4.90 -19.94
N TYR A 425 -2.81 -3.96 -20.66
CA TYR A 425 -4.25 -4.00 -20.96
C TYR A 425 -4.65 -5.24 -21.75
N THR A 426 -3.92 -5.61 -22.80
CA THR A 426 -4.19 -6.83 -23.57
C THR A 426 -4.04 -8.09 -22.69
N THR A 427 -3.22 -8.03 -21.64
CA THR A 427 -2.95 -9.16 -20.75
C THR A 427 -3.98 -9.31 -19.63
N LEU A 428 -4.26 -8.22 -18.92
CA LEU A 428 -5.04 -8.21 -17.66
C LEU A 428 -6.35 -7.42 -17.76
N GLY A 429 -6.58 -6.73 -18.87
CA GLY A 429 -7.76 -5.89 -19.08
C GLY A 429 -7.61 -4.50 -18.44
N THR A 430 -8.69 -4.04 -17.79
CA THR A 430 -8.82 -2.66 -17.31
C THR A 430 -7.73 -2.31 -16.29
N HIS A 431 -7.04 -1.18 -16.50
CA HIS A 431 -6.07 -0.68 -15.54
C HIS A 431 -6.78 -0.21 -14.24
N PRO A 432 -6.32 -0.64 -13.04
CA PRO A 432 -6.99 -0.34 -11.77
C PRO A 432 -7.03 1.15 -11.44
N PHE A 433 -6.06 1.91 -11.94
CA PHE A 433 -5.91 3.36 -11.70
C PHE A 433 -6.24 4.22 -12.92
N SER A 434 -6.60 5.48 -12.65
CA SER A 434 -7.11 6.40 -13.65
C SER A 434 -6.08 7.12 -14.49
N ARG A 435 -4.85 7.17 -14.00
CA ARG A 435 -3.70 7.82 -14.61
C ARG A 435 -2.42 7.23 -14.04
N LEU A 436 -1.31 7.53 -14.69
CA LEU A 436 0.02 7.13 -14.24
C LEU A 436 1.02 8.28 -14.39
N ASP A 437 1.52 8.79 -13.27
CA ASP A 437 2.73 9.61 -13.27
C ASP A 437 3.96 8.70 -13.15
N VAL A 438 5.04 9.02 -13.85
CA VAL A 438 6.34 8.36 -13.69
C VAL A 438 7.37 9.42 -13.29
N LEU A 439 8.01 9.24 -12.15
CA LEU A 439 9.05 10.14 -11.66
C LEU A 439 10.42 9.46 -11.70
N ILE A 440 11.39 10.10 -12.36
CA ILE A 440 12.79 9.69 -12.24
C ILE A 440 13.36 10.22 -10.93
N VAL A 441 13.66 9.30 -10.01
CA VAL A 441 14.19 9.62 -8.69
C VAL A 441 15.73 9.72 -8.69
N PRO A 442 16.33 10.40 -7.69
CA PRO A 442 17.78 10.59 -7.57
C PRO A 442 18.60 9.30 -7.46
N SER A 443 19.92 9.45 -7.62
CA SER A 443 20.89 8.34 -7.66
C SER A 443 20.97 7.47 -6.40
N ASN A 444 20.59 8.01 -5.24
CA ASN A 444 20.62 7.33 -3.95
C ASN A 444 19.32 6.58 -3.64
N PHE A 445 18.43 6.46 -4.62
CA PHE A 445 17.27 5.59 -4.52
C PHE A 445 17.71 4.12 -4.44
N SER A 446 17.31 3.43 -3.38
CA SER A 446 17.81 2.09 -3.03
C SER A 446 17.19 0.95 -3.85
N SER A 447 16.16 1.24 -4.66
CA SER A 447 15.49 0.28 -5.55
C SER A 447 15.69 0.66 -7.02
N LEU A 448 15.30 -0.23 -7.94
CA LEU A 448 15.19 0.09 -9.37
C LEU A 448 13.88 0.79 -9.70
N GLY A 449 12.84 0.56 -8.90
CA GLY A 449 11.60 1.30 -8.95
C GLY A 449 10.72 1.01 -7.74
N MET A 450 9.63 1.76 -7.63
CA MET A 450 8.61 1.58 -6.61
C MET A 450 7.27 2.06 -7.16
N ALA A 451 6.27 1.19 -7.12
CA ALA A 451 4.91 1.51 -7.50
C ALA A 451 4.13 2.05 -6.31
N SER A 452 3.38 3.12 -6.55
CA SER A 452 2.35 3.62 -5.66
C SER A 452 1.12 3.97 -6.49
N PRO A 453 -0.05 4.16 -5.87
CA PRO A 453 -1.28 4.43 -6.60
C PRO A 453 -1.13 5.68 -7.46
N HIS A 454 -1.31 5.55 -8.77
CA HIS A 454 -1.18 6.62 -9.76
C HIS A 454 0.23 7.19 -9.97
N ILE A 455 1.28 6.68 -9.31
CA ILE A 455 2.65 7.15 -9.49
C ILE A 455 3.69 6.03 -9.36
N ILE A 456 4.63 5.96 -10.29
CA ILE A 456 5.79 5.06 -10.24
C ILE A 456 7.05 5.90 -10.05
N PHE A 457 7.89 5.52 -9.09
CA PHE A 457 9.26 6.01 -9.00
C PHE A 457 10.16 5.06 -9.78
N LEU A 458 11.02 5.59 -10.65
CA LEU A 458 12.01 4.82 -11.40
C LEU A 458 13.40 5.36 -11.12
N SER A 459 14.33 4.44 -10.82
CA SER A 459 15.73 4.79 -10.65
C SER A 459 16.31 5.29 -11.97
N GLN A 460 17.09 6.37 -11.92
CA GLN A 460 17.81 6.84 -13.11
C GLN A 460 18.77 5.80 -13.72
N SER A 461 19.19 4.78 -12.93
CA SER A 461 20.12 3.74 -13.39
C SER A 461 19.55 2.87 -14.51
N ILE A 462 18.22 2.89 -14.71
CA ILE A 462 17.58 2.15 -15.80
C ILE A 462 17.71 2.87 -17.14
N LEU A 463 17.98 4.18 -17.16
CA LEU A 463 18.01 4.99 -18.39
C LEU A 463 19.22 4.64 -19.29
N PRO A 464 20.46 4.51 -18.76
CA PRO A 464 21.60 4.12 -19.57
C PRO A 464 21.51 2.69 -20.13
N GLY A 465 20.69 1.82 -19.53
CA GLY A 465 20.47 0.44 -19.99
C GLY A 465 19.65 0.32 -21.28
N GLY A 466 19.34 1.46 -21.92
CA GLY A 466 18.56 1.55 -23.15
C GLY A 466 17.12 1.10 -22.97
N SER A 467 16.42 0.91 -24.08
CA SER A 467 14.99 0.59 -24.06
C SER A 467 14.68 -0.74 -23.36
N HIS A 468 15.62 -1.69 -23.30
CA HIS A 468 15.39 -3.00 -22.69
C HIS A 468 15.27 -2.92 -21.16
N LEU A 469 16.30 -2.44 -20.46
CA LEU A 469 16.26 -2.36 -18.99
C LEU A 469 15.16 -1.42 -18.50
N CYS A 470 15.03 -0.27 -19.16
CA CYS A 470 13.98 0.70 -18.88
C CYS A 470 12.58 0.08 -19.09
N GLY A 471 12.38 -0.61 -20.20
CA GLY A 471 11.13 -1.26 -20.55
C GLY A 471 10.73 -2.40 -19.63
N THR A 472 11.66 -3.31 -19.30
CA THR A 472 11.38 -4.41 -18.38
C THR A 472 11.02 -3.91 -17.00
N ARG A 473 11.75 -2.93 -16.46
CA ARG A 473 11.43 -2.39 -15.13
C ARG A 473 10.12 -1.61 -15.16
N LEU A 474 9.87 -0.82 -16.19
CA LEU A 474 8.57 -0.13 -16.34
C LEU A 474 7.40 -1.13 -16.38
N CYS A 475 7.54 -2.24 -17.11
CA CYS A 475 6.53 -3.31 -17.13
C CYS A 475 6.31 -3.94 -15.76
N HIS A 476 7.38 -4.17 -14.99
CA HIS A 476 7.29 -4.65 -13.61
C HIS A 476 6.49 -3.70 -12.73
N GLU A 477 6.81 -2.41 -12.75
CA GLU A 477 6.11 -1.41 -11.94
C GLU A 477 4.64 -1.23 -12.37
N ILE A 478 4.34 -1.36 -13.67
CA ILE A 478 2.96 -1.36 -14.17
C ILE A 478 2.19 -2.59 -13.66
N ALA A 479 2.83 -3.76 -13.55
CA ALA A 479 2.20 -4.96 -13.03
C ALA A 479 1.75 -4.79 -11.56
N HIS A 480 2.49 -4.00 -10.78
CA HIS A 480 2.11 -3.71 -9.40
C HIS A 480 0.77 -3.00 -9.25
N ALA A 481 0.27 -2.35 -10.31
CA ALA A 481 -1.06 -1.76 -10.29
C ALA A 481 -2.14 -2.80 -9.94
N TRP A 482 -2.00 -4.04 -10.45
CA TRP A 482 -2.87 -5.16 -10.09
C TRP A 482 -2.37 -5.89 -8.84
N PHE A 483 -1.07 -6.19 -8.75
CA PHE A 483 -0.49 -7.06 -7.72
C PHE A 483 0.42 -6.28 -6.77
N GLY A 484 -0.03 -6.07 -5.54
CA GLY A 484 0.60 -5.20 -4.55
C GLY A 484 -0.20 -3.94 -4.26
N LEU A 485 -0.93 -3.40 -5.25
CA LEU A 485 -1.82 -2.24 -5.06
C LEU A 485 -3.32 -2.62 -5.07
N ALA A 486 -3.84 -3.20 -6.16
CA ALA A 486 -5.26 -3.58 -6.20
C ALA A 486 -5.54 -4.90 -5.45
N ILE A 487 -4.63 -5.86 -5.57
CA ILE A 487 -4.62 -7.13 -4.85
C ILE A 487 -3.38 -7.09 -3.94
N GLY A 488 -3.60 -6.78 -2.67
CA GLY A 488 -2.54 -6.70 -1.67
C GLY A 488 -2.40 -7.97 -0.84
N ALA A 489 -1.28 -8.06 -0.15
CA ALA A 489 -1.00 -9.10 0.84
C ALA A 489 -1.89 -8.94 2.08
N ARG A 490 -2.23 -10.04 2.75
CA ARG A 490 -2.91 -10.01 4.05
C ARG A 490 -1.98 -9.57 5.18
N ASP A 491 -0.74 -10.01 5.11
CA ASP A 491 0.36 -9.59 5.96
C ASP A 491 1.67 -9.69 5.16
N TRP A 492 2.76 -9.18 5.71
CA TRP A 492 4.02 -9.10 4.96
C TRP A 492 4.64 -10.46 4.63
N THR A 493 4.07 -11.57 5.12
CA THR A 493 4.42 -12.94 4.71
C THR A 493 3.75 -13.40 3.43
N GLU A 494 3.09 -12.50 2.71
CA GLU A 494 2.58 -12.77 1.37
C GLU A 494 3.15 -11.78 0.34
N GLU A 495 4.32 -11.17 0.61
CA GLU A 495 4.95 -10.23 -0.32
C GLU A 495 5.22 -10.86 -1.70
N TRP A 496 5.41 -12.19 -1.74
CA TRP A 496 5.53 -12.96 -2.97
C TRP A 496 4.31 -12.78 -3.92
N LEU A 497 3.11 -12.46 -3.41
CA LEU A 497 1.94 -12.15 -4.24
C LEU A 497 2.13 -10.87 -5.06
N SER A 498 2.88 -9.90 -4.53
CA SER A 498 3.24 -8.67 -5.24
C SER A 498 4.42 -8.93 -6.18
N GLU A 499 5.58 -9.23 -5.60
CA GLU A 499 6.84 -9.30 -6.34
C GLU A 499 6.90 -10.48 -7.32
N GLY A 500 6.32 -11.62 -6.95
CA GLY A 500 6.29 -12.82 -7.79
C GLY A 500 5.45 -12.62 -9.04
N PHE A 501 4.24 -12.05 -8.91
CA PHE A 501 3.38 -11.75 -10.05
C PHE A 501 3.95 -10.62 -10.91
N ALA A 502 4.50 -9.57 -10.30
CA ALA A 502 5.15 -8.48 -11.04
C ALA A 502 6.35 -8.99 -11.85
N THR A 503 7.21 -9.82 -11.25
CA THR A 503 8.35 -10.46 -11.91
C THR A 503 7.94 -11.42 -13.03
N PHE A 504 6.82 -12.13 -12.87
CA PHE A 504 6.30 -12.98 -13.94
C PHE A 504 5.73 -12.17 -15.11
N LEU A 505 4.95 -11.12 -14.79
CA LEU A 505 4.26 -10.30 -15.78
C LEU A 505 5.18 -9.32 -16.51
N GLU A 506 6.29 -8.90 -15.90
CA GLU A 506 7.24 -7.99 -16.54
C GLU A 506 7.71 -8.52 -17.89
N ASP A 507 7.99 -9.83 -17.98
CA ASP A 507 8.46 -10.49 -19.19
C ASP A 507 7.36 -10.62 -20.24
N ILE A 508 6.13 -10.90 -19.80
CA ILE A 508 4.96 -11.02 -20.67
C ILE A 508 4.61 -9.66 -21.28
N PHE A 509 4.55 -8.62 -20.45
CA PHE A 509 4.25 -7.26 -20.88
C PHE A 509 5.36 -6.75 -21.80
N TRP A 510 6.61 -6.99 -21.45
CA TRP A 510 7.74 -6.53 -22.24
C TRP A 510 7.80 -7.19 -23.62
N ALA A 511 7.65 -8.52 -23.69
CA ALA A 511 7.60 -9.24 -24.96
C ALA A 511 6.48 -8.72 -25.88
N ARG A 512 5.30 -8.43 -25.31
CA ARG A 512 4.17 -7.84 -26.04
C ARG A 512 4.43 -6.39 -26.47
N ALA A 513 5.08 -5.59 -25.64
CA ALA A 513 5.37 -4.18 -25.91
C ALA A 513 6.43 -4.00 -27.02
N GLN A 514 7.36 -4.95 -27.16
CA GLN A 514 8.40 -4.89 -28.20
C GLN A 514 7.84 -5.12 -29.61
N GLN A 515 6.76 -5.91 -29.77
CA GLN A 515 6.09 -6.22 -31.06
C GLN A 515 7.02 -6.73 -32.20
N GLN A 516 8.26 -7.08 -31.90
CA GLN A 516 9.31 -7.36 -32.90
C GLN A 516 9.87 -8.79 -32.83
N LEU A 517 9.52 -9.57 -31.80
CA LEU A 517 9.99 -10.94 -31.63
C LEU A 517 8.95 -11.95 -32.11
N SER A 518 9.42 -13.02 -32.74
CA SER A 518 8.58 -14.17 -33.05
C SER A 518 8.11 -14.86 -31.76
N HIS A 519 7.02 -15.62 -31.84
CA HIS A 519 6.47 -16.34 -30.70
C HIS A 519 7.50 -17.32 -30.08
N ASP A 520 8.33 -17.95 -30.91
CA ASP A 520 9.37 -18.88 -30.46
C ASP A 520 10.52 -18.18 -29.74
N GLU A 521 10.93 -16.99 -30.21
CA GLU A 521 11.94 -16.18 -29.53
C GLU A 521 11.45 -15.67 -28.18
N VAL A 522 10.20 -15.20 -28.11
CA VAL A 522 9.58 -14.79 -26.84
C VAL A 522 9.56 -15.94 -25.85
N LYS A 523 9.11 -17.12 -26.29
CA LYS A 523 9.06 -18.32 -25.45
C LYS A 523 10.47 -18.73 -25.00
N GLY A 524 11.45 -18.73 -25.89
CA GLY A 524 12.84 -19.04 -25.56
C GLY A 524 13.44 -18.07 -24.53
N GLN A 525 13.16 -16.76 -24.66
CA GLN A 525 13.60 -15.77 -23.67
C GLN A 525 12.93 -15.98 -22.30
N GLN A 526 11.63 -16.28 -22.27
CA GLN A 526 10.90 -16.57 -21.03
C GLN A 526 11.44 -17.83 -20.33
N GLU A 527 11.66 -18.92 -21.08
CA GLU A 527 12.24 -20.15 -20.55
C GLU A 527 13.66 -19.94 -20.01
N LEU A 528 14.49 -19.18 -20.73
CA LEU A 528 15.84 -18.84 -20.29
C LEU A 528 15.83 -18.03 -18.99
N LYS A 529 15.00 -16.96 -18.92
CA LYS A 529 14.88 -16.14 -17.71
C LYS A 529 14.34 -16.95 -16.53
N ALA A 530 13.33 -17.78 -16.73
CA ALA A 530 12.79 -18.66 -15.70
C ALA A 530 13.86 -19.63 -15.17
N LEU A 531 14.66 -20.24 -16.07
CA LEU A 531 15.76 -21.12 -15.69
C LEU A 531 16.83 -20.38 -14.87
N LEU A 532 17.21 -19.16 -15.29
CA LEU A 532 18.20 -18.34 -14.58
C LEU A 532 17.69 -17.94 -13.18
N ARG A 533 16.43 -17.50 -13.06
CA ARG A 533 15.80 -17.18 -11.78
C ARG A 533 15.72 -18.40 -10.87
N TRP A 534 15.32 -19.57 -11.39
CA TRP A 534 15.26 -20.81 -10.61
C TRP A 534 16.63 -21.31 -10.15
N ARG A 535 17.68 -21.14 -10.96
CA ARG A 535 19.06 -21.42 -10.53
C ARG A 535 19.48 -20.49 -9.40
N ARG A 536 19.27 -19.18 -9.57
CA ARG A 536 19.56 -18.19 -8.53
C ARG A 536 18.82 -18.49 -7.23
N LEU A 537 17.52 -18.77 -7.29
CA LEU A 537 16.73 -19.14 -6.12
C LEU A 537 17.27 -20.41 -5.45
N ARG A 538 17.63 -21.45 -6.22
CA ARG A 538 18.22 -22.65 -5.63
C ARG A 538 19.54 -22.35 -4.95
N ASP A 539 20.41 -21.57 -5.59
CA ASP A 539 21.69 -21.19 -5.03
C ASP A 539 21.49 -20.36 -3.74
N GLU A 540 20.57 -19.40 -3.74
CA GLU A 540 20.23 -18.60 -2.55
C GLU A 540 19.69 -19.49 -1.41
N VAL A 541 18.77 -20.42 -1.69
CA VAL A 541 18.24 -21.35 -0.68
C VAL A 541 19.33 -22.28 -0.14
N GLN A 542 20.18 -22.84 -1.01
CA GLN A 542 21.26 -23.74 -0.59
C GLN A 542 22.33 -23.05 0.27
N ASN A 543 22.54 -21.75 0.08
CA ASN A 543 23.56 -20.98 0.78
C ASN A 543 23.00 -20.11 1.93
N SER A 544 21.70 -20.18 2.20
CA SER A 544 21.06 -19.49 3.32
C SER A 544 20.84 -20.46 4.49
N GLU A 545 20.96 -19.97 5.72
CA GLU A 545 20.57 -20.71 6.92
C GLU A 545 19.08 -21.06 6.86
N GLU A 546 18.66 -22.19 7.45
CA GLU A 546 17.27 -22.67 7.38
C GLU A 546 16.26 -21.62 7.89
N GLU A 547 16.65 -20.84 8.90
CA GLU A 547 15.85 -19.73 9.44
C GLU A 547 15.65 -18.57 8.44
N LEU A 548 16.57 -18.40 7.48
CA LEU A 548 16.55 -17.40 6.41
C LEU A 548 15.97 -17.94 5.09
N GLN A 549 15.79 -19.27 4.98
CA GLN A 549 15.13 -19.91 3.83
C GLN A 549 13.62 -19.71 3.82
N VAL A 550 13.09 -18.97 4.80
CA VAL A 550 11.69 -18.57 4.82
C VAL A 550 11.54 -17.34 3.94
N LEU A 551 11.17 -17.56 2.68
CA LEU A 551 10.31 -16.60 2.00
C LEU A 551 8.98 -16.63 2.76
N ARG A 552 8.83 -15.66 3.67
CA ARG A 552 7.53 -15.21 4.13
C ARG A 552 6.91 -14.54 2.91
#